data_AF-A0A749CT77-F1
#
_entry.id   AF-A0A749CT77-F1
#
_cell.length_a   1.000
_cell.length_b   1.000
_cell.length_c   1.000
_cell.angle_alpha   90.00
_cell.angle_beta   90.00
_cell.angle_gamma   90.00
#
_symmetry.space_group_name_H-M   'P 1'
#
loop_
_entity.id
_entity.type
_entity.pdbx_description
1 polymer ?
#
loop_
_entity_poly.entity_id
_entity_poly.type
_entity_poly.pdbx_seq_one_letter_code
_entity_poly.pdbx_strand_id
1 'polypeptide(L)'
;FAITQTQWDGNFRVEELGEELNDGSQVFLQYNLKIDSKNNRASLSMTTWHAGITCIGDYSLKINSGVLALYYNGDEENACPYPSPQFEISNKGKAYYIKGKMFSYSQPGEWLPLKRITLK
;
A
#
# COMPACT_ATOMS: atom_id res chain seq x y z
N PHE A 1 26.32 -2.71 7.59
CA PHE A 1 25.55 -3.93 7.28
C PHE A 1 24.83 -3.70 5.96
N ALA A 2 25.21 -4.43 4.90
CA ALA A 2 24.50 -4.35 3.63
C ALA A 2 23.21 -5.17 3.77
N ILE A 3 22.06 -4.51 3.91
CA ILE A 3 20.76 -5.17 3.90
C ILE A 3 20.50 -5.56 2.44
N THR A 4 20.52 -6.86 2.18
CA THR A 4 20.25 -7.45 0.88
C THR A 4 18.82 -7.14 0.44
N GLN A 5 18.66 -6.95 -0.88
CA GLN A 5 17.35 -6.87 -1.50
C GLN A 5 16.49 -8.05 -1.03
N THR A 6 15.28 -7.77 -0.55
CA THR A 6 14.35 -8.75 -0.01
C THR A 6 13.31 -9.15 -1.04
N GLN A 7 12.58 -10.23 -0.77
CA GLN A 7 11.42 -10.63 -1.58
C GLN A 7 10.34 -9.54 -1.68
N TRP A 8 10.37 -8.54 -0.79
CA TRP A 8 9.40 -7.44 -0.80
C TRP A 8 9.75 -6.35 -1.78
N ASP A 9 10.98 -6.30 -2.31
CA ASP A 9 11.41 -5.22 -3.19
C ASP A 9 10.73 -5.26 -4.55
N GLY A 10 10.31 -4.07 -5.01
CA GLY A 10 9.67 -3.89 -6.30
C GLY A 10 8.62 -2.80 -6.29
N ASN A 11 7.94 -2.68 -7.43
CA ASN A 11 6.78 -1.83 -7.62
C ASN A 11 5.53 -2.69 -7.54
N PHE A 12 4.50 -2.20 -6.88
CA PHE A 12 3.25 -2.88 -6.66
C PHE A 12 2.07 -1.95 -6.86
N ARG A 13 0.91 -2.54 -7.17
CA ARG A 13 -0.36 -1.85 -7.31
C ARG A 13 -1.46 -2.63 -6.62
N VAL A 14 -2.34 -1.92 -5.92
CA VAL A 14 -3.64 -2.41 -5.46
C VAL A 14 -4.71 -1.43 -5.95
N GLU A 15 -5.85 -1.97 -6.36
CA GLU A 15 -6.98 -1.19 -6.85
C GLU A 15 -8.23 -1.60 -6.08
N GLU A 16 -8.99 -0.60 -5.64
CA GLU A 16 -10.30 -0.76 -5.06
C GLU A 16 -11.34 -0.14 -6.00
N LEU A 17 -12.45 -0.84 -6.20
CA LEU A 17 -13.59 -0.35 -6.98
C LEU A 17 -14.70 0.04 -6.00
N GLY A 18 -15.21 1.26 -6.14
CA GLY A 18 -16.26 1.82 -5.30
C GLY A 18 -17.65 1.69 -5.92
N GLU A 19 -18.43 2.76 -5.87
CA GLU A 19 -19.74 2.86 -6.49
C GLU A 19 -19.68 3.09 -8.01
N GLU A 20 -20.67 2.55 -8.73
CA GLU A 20 -20.96 2.92 -10.12
C GLU A 20 -21.77 4.23 -10.13
N LEU A 21 -21.38 5.16 -10.99
CA LEU A 21 -22.01 6.46 -11.15
C LEU A 21 -23.13 6.41 -12.19
N ASN A 22 -24.00 7.44 -12.19
CA ASN A 22 -25.14 7.54 -13.12
C ASN A 22 -24.75 7.57 -14.60
N ASP A 23 -23.49 7.89 -14.92
CA ASP A 23 -22.94 7.89 -16.28
C ASP A 23 -22.32 6.53 -16.69
N GLY A 24 -22.42 5.51 -15.83
CA GLY A 24 -21.87 4.17 -16.03
C GLY A 24 -20.37 4.06 -15.75
N SER A 25 -19.72 5.12 -15.27
CA SER A 25 -18.33 5.06 -14.82
C SER A 25 -18.22 4.50 -13.40
N GLN A 26 -17.07 3.92 -13.08
CA GLN A 26 -16.81 3.24 -11.81
C GLN A 26 -15.80 4.06 -10.99
N VAL A 27 -16.16 4.44 -9.76
CA VAL A 27 -15.21 5.06 -8.83
C VAL A 27 -14.10 4.06 -8.52
N PHE A 28 -12.86 4.52 -8.51
CA PHE A 28 -11.72 3.68 -8.16
C PHE A 28 -10.68 4.42 -7.32
N LEU A 29 -10.02 3.67 -6.44
CA LEU A 29 -8.80 4.08 -5.74
C LEU A 29 -7.67 3.17 -6.19
N GLN A 30 -6.60 3.75 -6.73
CA GLN A 30 -5.44 2.99 -7.15
C GLN A 30 -4.22 3.44 -6.35
N TYR A 31 -3.69 2.53 -5.55
CA TYR A 31 -2.49 2.75 -4.76
C TYR A 31 -1.29 2.11 -5.47
N ASN A 32 -0.23 2.89 -5.60
CA ASN A 32 1.04 2.47 -6.19
C ASN A 32 2.11 2.51 -5.11
N LEU A 33 2.69 1.35 -4.82
CA LEU A 33 3.67 1.17 -3.75
C LEU A 33 5.01 0.78 -4.36
N LYS A 34 6.07 1.50 -3.99
CA LYS A 34 7.44 1.13 -4.29
C LYS A 34 8.15 0.77 -3.00
N ILE A 35 8.76 -0.42 -2.95
CA ILE A 35 9.47 -0.92 -1.77
C ILE A 35 10.96 -1.03 -2.09
N ASP A 36 11.78 -0.44 -1.23
CA ASP A 36 13.24 -0.45 -1.23
C ASP A 36 13.77 -0.78 0.19
N SER A 37 13.91 -2.08 0.43
CA SER A 37 14.35 -2.68 1.67
C SER A 37 15.78 -2.34 2.01
N LYS A 38 16.62 -2.12 0.99
CA LYS A 38 18.02 -1.73 1.18
C LYS A 38 18.11 -0.37 1.88
N ASN A 39 17.20 0.54 1.55
CA ASN A 39 17.14 1.88 2.14
C ASN A 39 16.10 2.00 3.27
N ASN A 40 15.52 0.88 3.73
CA ASN A 40 14.45 0.86 4.73
C ASN A 40 13.30 1.82 4.38
N ARG A 41 12.94 1.91 3.09
CA ARG A 41 11.97 2.88 2.58
C ARG A 41 10.93 2.20 1.72
N ALA A 42 9.68 2.62 1.87
CA ALA A 42 8.69 2.49 0.83
C ALA A 42 8.05 3.86 0.55
N SER A 43 7.53 4.03 -0.66
CA SER A 43 6.80 5.24 -1.06
C SER A 43 5.46 4.83 -1.63
N LEU A 44 4.38 5.46 -1.14
CA LEU A 44 3.03 5.30 -1.63
C LEU A 44 2.63 6.51 -2.46
N SER A 45 2.12 6.30 -3.66
CA SER A 45 1.36 7.29 -4.41
C SER A 45 -0.02 6.75 -4.74
N MET A 46 -0.95 7.64 -5.10
CA MET A 46 -2.33 7.26 -5.39
C MET A 46 -2.84 7.95 -6.65
N THR A 47 -3.60 7.21 -7.45
CA THR A 47 -4.44 7.75 -8.51
C THR A 47 -5.89 7.53 -8.10
N THR A 48 -6.67 8.59 -8.05
CA THR A 48 -8.06 8.58 -7.60
C THR A 48 -8.86 9.62 -8.37
N TRP A 49 -10.15 9.36 -8.54
CA TRP A 49 -11.10 10.35 -9.05
C TRP A 49 -11.60 11.31 -7.95
N HIS A 50 -11.40 10.98 -6.66
CA HIS A 50 -11.84 11.78 -5.51
C HIS A 50 -10.71 12.12 -4.52
N ALA A 51 -10.82 13.29 -3.86
CA ALA A 51 -9.93 13.74 -2.79
C ALA A 51 -10.27 13.05 -1.45
N GLY A 52 -9.75 11.84 -1.23
CA GLY A 52 -9.86 11.13 0.05
C GLY A 52 -8.64 11.32 0.96
N ILE A 53 -8.69 10.74 2.16
CA ILE A 53 -7.52 10.57 3.03
C ILE A 53 -6.63 9.50 2.39
N THR A 54 -5.49 9.92 1.83
CA THR A 54 -4.73 9.09 0.92
C THR A 54 -3.58 8.33 1.58
N CYS A 55 -3.09 8.83 2.72
CA CYS A 55 -1.82 8.41 3.32
C CYS A 55 -0.64 8.41 2.31
N ILE A 56 -0.68 9.25 1.27
CA ILE A 56 0.44 9.37 0.32
C ILE A 56 1.69 9.81 1.07
N GLY A 57 2.83 9.23 0.72
CA GLY A 57 4.12 9.60 1.30
C GLY A 57 5.06 8.42 1.51
N ASP A 58 6.06 8.65 2.34
CA ASP A 58 7.12 7.70 2.64
C ASP A 58 6.83 6.88 3.89
N TYR A 59 7.39 5.67 3.92
CA TYR A 59 7.21 4.68 4.96
C TYR A 59 8.54 4.04 5.34
N SER A 60 8.70 3.72 6.61
CA SER A 60 9.74 2.82 7.12
C SER A 60 9.23 1.38 7.19
N LEU A 61 10.15 0.43 7.11
CA LEU A 61 9.83 -0.99 6.99
C LEU A 61 10.17 -1.75 8.28
N LYS A 62 9.30 -2.69 8.68
CA LYS A 62 9.64 -3.68 9.70
C LYS A 62 9.10 -5.05 9.31
N ILE A 63 9.93 -6.08 9.37
CA ILE A 63 9.50 -7.45 9.10
C ILE A 63 9.26 -8.15 10.44
N ASN A 64 8.03 -8.62 10.65
CA ASN A 64 7.66 -9.40 11.82
C ASN A 64 6.99 -10.70 11.35
N SER A 65 7.54 -11.86 11.72
CA SER A 65 6.96 -13.18 11.42
C SER A 65 6.58 -13.39 9.95
N GLY A 66 7.41 -12.90 9.01
CA GLY A 66 7.17 -13.04 7.57
C GLY A 66 6.14 -12.08 6.98
N VAL A 67 5.66 -11.11 7.76
CA VAL A 67 4.81 -9.99 7.31
C VAL A 67 5.66 -8.72 7.27
N LEU A 68 5.61 -7.99 6.15
CA LEU A 68 6.20 -6.67 6.03
C LEU A 68 5.18 -5.62 6.51
N ALA A 69 5.52 -4.89 7.57
CA ALA A 69 4.75 -3.77 8.08
C ALA A 69 5.35 -2.44 7.62
N LEU A 70 4.49 -1.50 7.18
CA LEU A 70 4.85 -0.15 6.76
C LEU A 70 4.40 0.87 7.79
N TYR A 71 5.31 1.75 8.21
CA TYR A 71 5.07 2.81 9.19
C TYR A 71 5.26 4.15 8.51
N TYR A 72 4.22 4.97 8.49
CA TYR A 72 4.23 6.27 7.83
C TYR A 72 5.30 7.18 8.47
N ASN A 73 6.13 7.78 7.62
CA ASN A 73 7.20 8.69 8.01
C ASN A 73 6.84 10.17 7.75
N GLY A 74 5.60 10.49 7.37
CA GLY A 74 5.25 11.86 6.99
C GLY A 74 5.39 12.85 8.14
N ASP A 75 5.92 14.03 7.80
CA ASP A 75 6.20 15.11 8.74
C ASP A 75 4.95 15.96 9.06
N GLU A 76 3.88 15.83 8.27
CA GLU A 76 2.62 16.55 8.48
C GLU A 76 1.70 15.79 9.45
N GLU A 77 1.42 16.43 10.58
CA GLU A 77 0.44 15.97 11.56
C GLU A 77 -0.92 15.77 10.86
N ASN A 78 -1.49 14.56 10.99
CA ASN A 78 -2.75 14.12 10.38
C ASN A 78 -2.74 13.77 8.87
N ALA A 79 -1.59 13.79 8.17
CA ALA A 79 -1.56 13.38 6.76
C ALA A 79 -1.92 11.88 6.55
N CYS A 80 -1.68 11.06 7.57
CA CYS A 80 -2.22 9.71 7.65
C CYS A 80 -2.80 9.45 9.06
N PRO A 81 -4.12 9.60 9.25
CA PRO A 81 -4.75 9.51 10.57
C PRO A 81 -4.98 8.06 11.05
N TYR A 82 -4.56 7.06 10.27
CA TYR A 82 -4.71 5.66 10.64
C TYR A 82 -3.56 5.22 11.57
N PRO A 83 -3.86 4.37 12.58
CA PRO A 83 -2.86 3.90 13.52
C PRO A 83 -1.78 3.07 12.83
N SER A 84 -0.54 3.18 13.31
CA SER A 84 0.59 2.38 12.84
C SER A 84 0.49 0.91 13.30
N PRO A 85 0.97 -0.06 12.49
CA PRO A 85 1.41 0.12 11.11
C PRO A 85 0.22 0.42 10.18
N GLN A 86 0.42 1.32 9.23
CA GLN A 86 -0.61 1.72 8.27
C GLN A 86 -0.94 0.60 7.29
N PHE A 87 0.09 -0.13 6.85
CA PHE A 87 -0.07 -1.27 5.96
C PHE A 87 0.67 -2.49 6.48
N GLU A 88 0.12 -3.65 6.19
CA GLU A 88 0.79 -4.93 6.32
C GLU A 88 0.73 -5.67 4.98
N ILE A 89 1.85 -6.26 4.59
CA ILE A 89 2.02 -6.99 3.34
C ILE A 89 2.44 -8.42 3.66
N SER A 90 1.71 -9.38 3.10
CA SER A 90 1.99 -10.80 3.23
C SER A 90 2.35 -11.37 1.85
N ASN A 91 3.25 -12.34 1.84
CA ASN A 91 3.54 -13.18 0.69
C ASN A 91 3.07 -14.59 1.03
N LYS A 92 2.20 -15.16 0.17
CA LYS A 92 1.82 -16.57 0.20
C LYS A 92 2.24 -17.21 -1.12
N GLY A 93 3.44 -17.77 -1.14
CA GLY A 93 4.03 -18.38 -2.33
C GLY A 93 4.46 -17.34 -3.36
N LYS A 94 3.72 -17.22 -4.47
CA LYS A 94 4.00 -16.24 -5.54
C LYS A 94 3.07 -15.02 -5.52
N ALA A 95 2.07 -15.01 -4.64
CA ALA A 95 1.09 -13.94 -4.54
C ALA A 95 1.38 -13.04 -3.34
N TYR A 96 1.18 -11.75 -3.54
CA TYR A 96 1.28 -10.73 -2.49
C TYR A 96 -0.12 -10.25 -2.14
N TYR A 97 -0.30 -9.93 -0.87
CA TYR A 97 -1.53 -9.37 -0.33
C TYR A 97 -1.18 -8.19 0.56
N ILE A 98 -2.05 -7.19 0.59
CA ILE A 98 -1.91 -5.99 1.41
C ILE A 98 -3.20 -5.77 2.20
N LYS A 99 -3.07 -5.32 3.44
CA LYS A 99 -4.21 -4.82 4.22
C LYS A 99 -3.86 -3.47 4.85
N GLY A 100 -4.87 -2.66 5.08
CA GLY A 100 -4.74 -1.34 5.67
C GLY A 100 -6.12 -0.71 5.90
N LYS A 101 -6.23 0.19 6.88
CA LYS A 101 -7.52 0.80 7.27
C LYS A 101 -7.99 1.92 6.32
N MET A 102 -7.10 2.41 5.46
CA MET A 102 -7.38 3.41 4.43
C MET A 102 -8.12 2.85 3.22
N PHE A 103 -8.16 1.52 3.07
CA PHE A 103 -8.86 0.86 1.98
C PHE A 103 -10.38 0.99 2.16
N SER A 104 -10.92 2.08 1.62
CA SER A 104 -12.24 2.62 1.95
C SER A 104 -13.39 1.85 1.32
N TYR A 105 -13.13 1.07 0.27
CA TYR A 105 -14.11 0.25 -0.42
C TYR A 105 -13.96 -1.24 -0.13
N SER A 106 -12.96 -1.62 0.66
CA SER A 106 -12.78 -2.97 1.20
C SER A 106 -13.33 -3.13 2.62
N GLN A 107 -13.54 -4.35 3.08
CA GLN A 107 -13.89 -4.57 4.48
C GLN A 107 -12.70 -4.23 5.40
N PRO A 108 -12.91 -3.59 6.57
CA PRO A 108 -11.83 -3.28 7.50
C PRO A 108 -11.01 -4.52 7.87
N GLY A 109 -9.71 -4.50 7.56
CA GLY A 109 -8.78 -5.60 7.85
C GLY A 109 -8.73 -6.70 6.80
N GLU A 110 -9.46 -6.56 5.69
CA GLU A 110 -9.41 -7.45 4.54
C GLU A 110 -8.02 -7.42 3.86
N TRP A 111 -7.57 -8.60 3.42
CA TRP A 111 -6.35 -8.74 2.63
C TRP A 111 -6.68 -8.62 1.14
N LEU A 112 -6.29 -7.51 0.54
CA LEU A 112 -6.46 -7.25 -0.89
C LEU A 112 -5.29 -7.82 -1.70
N PRO A 113 -5.52 -8.32 -2.93
CA PRO A 113 -4.44 -8.71 -3.83
C PRO A 113 -3.51 -7.54 -4.14
N LEU A 114 -2.20 -7.74 -3.95
CA LEU A 114 -1.17 -6.77 -4.28
C LEU A 114 -0.42 -7.22 -5.53
N LYS A 115 -0.66 -6.53 -6.65
CA LYS A 115 -0.09 -6.89 -7.95
C LYS A 115 1.32 -6.33 -8.09
N ARG A 116 2.33 -7.18 -8.28
CA ARG A 116 3.68 -6.74 -8.65
C ARG A 116 3.68 -6.21 -10.09
N ILE A 117 4.23 -5.02 -10.30
CA ILE A 117 4.40 -4.39 -11.60
C ILE A 117 5.83 -4.65 -12.09
N THR A 118 5.96 -5.46 -13.14
CA THR A 118 7.20 -5.62 -13.89
C THR A 118 7.22 -4.57 -15.00
N LEU A 119 8.14 -3.62 -14.93
CA LEU A 119 8.44 -2.76 -16.08
C LEU A 119 8.98 -3.68 -17.19
N LYS A 120 8.33 -3.65 -18.36
CA LYS A 120 8.81 -4.35 -19.56
C LYS A 120 9.96 -3.55 -20.19
#